data_AF-A0A966WT97-F1
#
_entry.id   AF-A0A966WT97-F1
#
_cell.length_a   1.000
_cell.length_b   1.000
_cell.length_c   1.000
_cell.angle_alpha   90.00
_cell.angle_beta   90.00
_cell.angle_gamma   90.00
#
_symmetry.space_group_name_H-M   'P 1'
#
loop_
_entity.id
_entity.type
_entity.pdbx_description
1 polymer ?
#
loop_
_entity_poly.entity_id
_entity_poly.type
_entity_poly.pdbx_seq_one_letter_code
_entity_poly.pdbx_strand_id
1 'polypeptide(L)'
;MDVFTALGGGFGVALQPGNLLLAFIGCILGTAIGVLPGIGPLNAIALLLPFCLALRLPPESALILLAAVYYGSGYGGRITAILLNMPGEPSAVLTTLDGHPLAKQGRGSAALAISGIGSFVGATLSVIAMTFLSVPLAKL
;
A
#
# COMPACT_ATOMS: atom_id res chain seq x y z
N MET A 1 20.58 18.20 7.99
CA MET A 1 19.20 18.49 7.55
C MET A 1 18.30 18.28 8.75
N ASP A 2 17.61 19.32 9.22
CA ASP A 2 16.56 19.15 10.23
C ASP A 2 15.41 18.32 9.66
N VAL A 3 14.86 17.42 10.47
CA VAL A 3 13.76 16.50 10.07
C VAL A 3 12.59 17.27 9.47
N PHE A 4 12.25 18.41 10.06
CA PHE A 4 11.17 19.27 9.60
C PHE A 4 11.41 19.86 8.20
N THR A 5 12.66 20.21 7.87
CA THR A 5 13.02 20.75 6.56
C THR A 5 12.95 19.67 5.48
N ALA A 6 13.39 18.45 5.79
CA ALA A 6 13.27 17.31 4.87
C ALA A 6 11.80 16.91 4.62
N LEU A 7 10.97 16.90 5.67
CA LEU A 7 9.53 16.67 5.55
C LEU A 7 8.84 17.76 4.73
N GLY A 8 9.17 19.03 4.96
CA GLY A 8 8.62 20.15 4.18
C GLY A 8 8.90 20.01 2.68
N GLY A 9 10.12 19.62 2.31
CA GLY A 9 10.48 19.34 0.92
C GLY A 9 9.70 18.17 0.33
N GLY A 10 9.60 17.05 1.06
CA GLY A 10 8.86 15.86 0.63
C GLY A 10 7.37 16.12 0.41
N PHE A 11 6.71 16.81 1.35
CA PHE A 11 5.30 17.20 1.20
C PHE A 11 5.09 18.19 0.04
N GLY A 12 6.05 19.09 -0.20
CA GLY A 12 5.99 20.01 -1.34
C GLY A 12 5.95 19.30 -2.69
N VAL A 13 6.64 18.17 -2.82
CA VAL A 13 6.60 17.32 -4.02
C VAL A 13 5.35 16.43 -4.04
N ALA A 14 5.03 15.78 -2.91
CA ALA A 14 3.92 14.84 -2.83
C ALA A 14 2.56 15.49 -3.07
N LEU A 15 2.36 16.74 -2.63
CA LEU A 15 1.12 17.50 -2.78
C LEU A 15 0.98 18.15 -4.17
N GLN A 16 1.91 17.94 -5.09
CA GLN A 16 1.74 18.40 -6.47
C GLN A 16 0.56 17.67 -7.12
N PRO A 17 -0.31 18.37 -7.88
CA PRO A 17 -1.51 17.76 -8.48
C PRO A 17 -1.20 16.54 -9.36
N GLY A 18 -0.10 16.58 -10.11
CA GLY A 18 0.34 15.46 -10.95
C GLY A 18 0.69 14.20 -10.13
N ASN A 19 1.35 14.38 -8.99
CA ASN A 19 1.73 13.28 -8.10
C ASN A 19 0.52 12.71 -7.35
N LEU A 20 -0.43 13.56 -6.96
CA LEU A 20 -1.73 13.13 -6.41
C LEU A 20 -2.53 12.30 -7.40
N LEU A 21 -2.60 12.72 -8.66
CA LEU A 21 -3.27 11.95 -9.73
C LEU A 21 -2.58 10.62 -9.99
N LEU A 22 -1.24 10.60 -10.05
CA LEU A 22 -0.46 9.37 -10.18
C LEU A 22 -0.68 8.44 -8.99
N ALA A 23 -0.71 8.96 -7.77
CA ALA A 23 -1.02 8.18 -6.58
C ALA A 23 -2.43 7.59 -6.65
N PHE A 24 -3.42 8.38 -7.07
CA PHE A 24 -4.79 7.90 -7.21
C PHE A 24 -4.92 6.79 -8.26
N ILE A 25 -4.35 6.99 -9.46
CA ILE A 25 -4.31 5.98 -10.52
C ILE A 25 -3.55 4.73 -10.05
N GLY A 26 -2.42 4.91 -9.39
CA GLY A 26 -1.61 3.84 -8.82
C GLY A 26 -2.38 3.02 -7.79
N CYS A 27 -3.17 3.66 -6.93
CA CYS A 27 -4.02 2.95 -5.97
C CYS A 27 -5.10 2.13 -6.67
N ILE A 28 -5.78 2.68 -7.68
CA ILE A 28 -6.80 1.95 -8.45
C ILE A 28 -6.18 0.74 -9.15
N LEU A 29 -5.08 0.96 -9.88
CA LEU A 29 -4.36 -0.12 -10.57
C LEU A 29 -3.86 -1.17 -9.58
N GLY A 30 -3.26 -0.72 -8.47
CA GLY A 30 -2.80 -1.59 -7.40
C GLY A 30 -3.92 -2.45 -6.85
N THR A 31 -5.08 -1.87 -6.52
CA THR A 31 -6.23 -2.63 -6.04
C THR A 31 -6.76 -3.61 -7.08
N ALA A 32 -6.86 -3.21 -8.36
CA ALA A 32 -7.27 -4.12 -9.43
C ALA A 32 -6.31 -5.31 -9.58
N ILE A 33 -4.99 -5.07 -9.53
CA ILE A 33 -3.97 -6.13 -9.57
C ILE A 33 -4.03 -7.00 -8.32
N GLY A 34 -4.20 -6.41 -7.14
CA GLY A 34 -4.25 -7.13 -5.87
C GLY A 34 -5.47 -8.03 -5.72
N VAL A 35 -6.57 -7.74 -6.42
CA VAL A 35 -7.74 -8.63 -6.48
C VAL A 35 -7.42 -9.91 -7.27
N LEU A 36 -6.33 -9.98 -8.05
CA LEU A 36 -5.94 -11.22 -8.71
C LEU A 36 -5.26 -12.16 -7.70
N PRO A 37 -5.80 -13.36 -7.45
CA PRO A 37 -5.22 -14.30 -6.49
C PRO A 37 -3.82 -14.73 -6.92
N GLY A 38 -2.90 -14.80 -5.95
CA GLY A 38 -1.50 -15.19 -6.18
C GLY A 38 -0.57 -14.06 -6.65
N ILE A 39 -1.08 -12.83 -6.84
CA ILE A 39 -0.24 -11.66 -7.13
C ILE A 39 -0.12 -10.80 -5.86
N GLY A 40 1.00 -10.97 -5.15
CA GLY A 40 1.33 -10.14 -4.00
C GLY A 40 1.77 -8.71 -4.39
N PRO A 41 1.86 -7.79 -3.41
CA PRO A 41 2.24 -6.39 -3.63
C PRO A 41 3.64 -6.23 -4.25
N LEU A 42 4.59 -7.09 -3.86
CA LEU A 42 5.94 -7.13 -4.43
C LEU A 42 5.93 -7.47 -5.92
N ASN A 43 5.08 -8.43 -6.32
CA ASN A 43 4.93 -8.79 -7.74
C ASN A 43 4.29 -7.64 -8.53
N ALA A 44 3.33 -6.92 -7.94
CA ALA A 44 2.74 -5.73 -8.55
C ALA A 44 3.78 -4.62 -8.81
N ILE A 45 4.66 -4.34 -7.84
CA ILE A 45 5.79 -3.40 -8.02
C ILE A 45 6.70 -3.88 -9.15
N ALA A 46 7.10 -5.15 -9.15
CA ALA A 46 8.01 -5.71 -10.15
C ALA A 46 7.45 -5.59 -11.59
N LEU A 47 6.14 -5.77 -11.74
CA LEU A 47 5.45 -5.62 -13.02
C LEU A 47 5.38 -4.15 -13.49
N LEU A 48 5.25 -3.20 -12.56
CA LEU A 48 5.10 -1.76 -12.87
C LEU A 48 6.41 -0.99 -12.98
N LEU A 49 7.49 -1.48 -12.37
CA LEU A 49 8.82 -0.88 -12.46
C LEU A 49 9.28 -0.62 -13.91
N PRO A 50 9.19 -1.58 -14.86
CA PRO A 50 9.59 -1.32 -16.25
C PRO A 50 8.74 -0.23 -16.92
N PHE A 51 7.45 -0.11 -16.57
CA PHE A 51 6.60 0.97 -17.07
C PHE A 51 7.04 2.33 -16.53
N CYS A 52 7.42 2.42 -15.26
CA CYS A 52 7.93 3.66 -14.67
C CYS A 52 9.17 4.18 -15.41
N LEU A 53 10.08 3.25 -15.75
CA LEU A 53 11.30 3.54 -16.51
C LEU A 53 10.99 3.89 -17.98
N ALA A 54 10.07 3.17 -18.62
CA ALA A 54 9.65 3.43 -20.00
C ALA A 54 8.98 4.80 -20.17
N LEU A 55 8.18 5.22 -19.20
CA LEU A 55 7.51 6.52 -19.16
C LEU A 55 8.46 7.69 -18.79
N ARG A 56 9.74 7.39 -18.48
CA ARG A 56 10.75 8.37 -18.03
C ARG A 56 10.23 9.27 -16.91
N LEU A 57 9.52 8.69 -15.95
CA LEU A 57 9.00 9.44 -14.81
C LEU A 57 10.15 9.97 -13.93
N PRO A 58 9.98 11.16 -13.32
CA PRO A 58 10.88 11.61 -12.26
C PRO A 58 10.96 10.57 -11.13
N PRO A 59 12.12 10.43 -10.46
CA PRO A 59 12.29 9.45 -9.38
C PRO A 59 11.22 9.58 -8.28
N GLU A 60 10.88 10.81 -7.90
CA GLU A 60 9.83 11.10 -6.93
C GLU A 60 8.45 10.58 -7.37
N SER A 61 8.03 10.87 -8.61
CA SER A 61 6.73 10.46 -9.14
C SER A 61 6.66 8.94 -9.32
N ALA A 62 7.76 8.31 -9.74
CA ALA A 62 7.86 6.85 -9.84
C ALA A 62 7.72 6.18 -8.46
N LEU A 63 8.42 6.69 -7.44
CA LEU A 63 8.30 6.18 -6.08
C LEU A 63 6.88 6.33 -5.52
N ILE A 64 6.22 7.46 -5.78
CA ILE A 64 4.82 7.69 -5.37
C ILE A 64 3.90 6.68 -6.05
N LEU A 65 4.05 6.45 -7.35
CA LEU A 65 3.26 5.47 -8.10
C LEU A 65 3.46 4.04 -7.58
N LEU A 66 4.71 3.63 -7.38
CA LEU A 66 5.04 2.28 -6.88
C LEU A 66 4.52 2.08 -5.45
N ALA A 67 4.64 3.09 -4.58
CA ALA A 67 4.08 3.06 -3.24
C ALA A 67 2.54 2.96 -3.27
N ALA A 68 1.88 3.76 -4.11
CA ALA A 68 0.43 3.73 -4.27
C ALA A 68 -0.07 2.36 -4.73
N VAL A 69 0.65 1.72 -5.65
CA VAL A 69 0.34 0.37 -6.14
C VAL A 69 0.57 -0.67 -5.06
N TYR A 70 1.65 -0.56 -4.28
CA TYR A 70 1.93 -1.47 -3.17
C TYR A 70 0.81 -1.47 -2.13
N TYR A 71 0.41 -0.28 -1.66
CA TYR A 71 -0.67 -0.15 -0.70
C TYR A 71 -2.04 -0.54 -1.30
N GLY A 72 -2.29 -0.17 -2.56
CA GLY A 72 -3.51 -0.53 -3.28
C GLY A 72 -3.65 -2.05 -3.46
N SER A 73 -2.57 -2.73 -3.85
CA SER A 73 -2.50 -4.18 -4.02
C SER A 73 -2.65 -4.91 -2.69
N GLY A 74 -2.02 -4.41 -1.63
CA GLY A 74 -2.21 -4.95 -0.28
C GLY A 74 -3.66 -4.86 0.22
N TYR A 75 -4.44 -3.86 -0.21
CA TYR A 75 -5.88 -3.82 0.04
C TYR A 75 -6.65 -4.78 -0.86
N GLY A 76 -6.37 -4.81 -2.17
CA GLY A 76 -7.00 -5.73 -3.12
C GLY A 76 -6.85 -7.21 -2.72
N GLY A 77 -5.66 -7.61 -2.26
CA GLY A 77 -5.38 -8.97 -1.81
C GLY A 77 -6.16 -9.38 -0.56
N ARG A 78 -6.57 -8.41 0.26
CA ARG A 78 -7.45 -8.66 1.40
C ARG A 78 -8.90 -8.92 0.97
N ILE A 79 -9.34 -8.31 -0.13
CA ILE A 79 -10.68 -8.57 -0.70
C ILE A 79 -10.80 -10.04 -1.07
N THR A 80 -9.84 -10.57 -1.82
CA THR A 80 -9.83 -11.99 -2.22
C THR A 80 -9.54 -12.94 -1.07
N ALA A 81 -8.65 -12.59 -0.15
CA ALA A 81 -8.41 -13.40 1.05
C ALA A 81 -9.69 -13.53 1.90
N ILE A 82 -10.39 -12.43 2.18
CA ILE A 82 -11.58 -12.42 3.04
C ILE A 82 -12.77 -13.09 2.33
N LEU A 83 -13.07 -12.67 1.10
CA LEU A 83 -14.28 -13.13 0.42
C LEU A 83 -14.14 -14.52 -0.19
N LEU A 84 -12.96 -14.85 -0.73
CA LEU A 84 -12.75 -16.07 -1.53
C LEU A 84 -11.82 -17.10 -0.86
N ASN A 85 -11.26 -16.81 0.32
CA ASN A 85 -10.32 -17.69 1.03
C ASN A 85 -9.05 -18.01 0.22
N MET A 86 -8.67 -17.14 -0.72
CA MET A 86 -7.51 -17.30 -1.58
C MET A 86 -6.46 -16.22 -1.25
N PRO A 87 -5.46 -16.52 -0.41
CA PRO A 87 -4.44 -15.54 -0.04
C PRO A 87 -3.50 -15.27 -1.22
N GLY A 88 -3.25 -13.99 -1.50
CA GLY A 88 -2.27 -13.56 -2.51
C GLY A 88 -0.82 -13.47 -1.99
N GLU A 89 -0.62 -13.47 -0.67
CA GLU A 89 0.68 -13.38 -0.01
C GLU A 89 0.63 -14.15 1.33
N PRO A 90 1.75 -14.73 1.82
CA PRO A 90 1.78 -15.48 3.07
C PRO A 90 1.25 -14.73 4.30
N SER A 91 1.42 -13.40 4.37
CA SER A 91 0.89 -12.56 5.45
C SER A 91 -0.65 -12.53 5.47
N ALA A 92 -1.30 -12.70 4.31
CA ALA A 92 -2.75 -12.68 4.18
C ALA A 92 -3.42 -13.98 4.67
N VAL A 93 -2.67 -15.05 4.93
CA VAL A 93 -3.21 -16.32 5.46
C VAL A 93 -3.88 -16.11 6.82
N LEU A 94 -3.33 -15.26 7.69
CA LEU A 94 -4.01 -14.91 8.94
C LEU A 94 -5.33 -14.17 8.67
N THR A 95 -5.36 -13.33 7.63
CA THR A 95 -6.57 -12.60 7.23
C THR A 95 -7.65 -13.54 6.69
N THR A 96 -7.28 -14.65 6.01
CA THR A 96 -8.25 -15.66 5.60
C THR A 96 -8.84 -16.39 6.81
N LEU A 97 -8.02 -16.71 7.81
CA LEU A 97 -8.47 -17.43 9.01
C LEU A 97 -9.49 -16.62 9.82
N ASP A 98 -9.27 -15.32 9.97
CA ASP A 98 -10.16 -14.46 10.76
C ASP A 98 -11.31 -13.88 9.91
N GLY A 99 -11.01 -13.47 8.68
CA GLY A 99 -11.95 -12.72 7.84
C GLY A 99 -12.90 -13.60 7.03
N HIS A 100 -12.47 -14.76 6.55
CA HIS A 100 -13.33 -15.63 5.75
C HIS A 100 -14.53 -16.21 6.52
N PRO A 101 -14.41 -16.61 7.80
CA PRO A 101 -15.57 -16.98 8.61
C PRO A 101 -16.60 -15.84 8.74
N LEU A 102 -16.15 -14.59 8.91
CA LEU A 102 -17.01 -13.42 8.95
C LEU A 102 -17.69 -13.17 7.58
N ALA A 103 -16.98 -13.39 6.47
CA ALA A 103 -17.57 -13.32 5.14
C ALA A 103 -18.68 -14.38 4.95
N LYS A 104 -18.46 -15.63 5.40
CA LYS A 104 -19.49 -16.69 5.37
C LYS A 104 -20.73 -16.36 6.20
N GLN A 105 -20.59 -15.57 7.25
CA GLN A 105 -21.70 -15.08 8.08
C GLN A 105 -22.44 -13.88 7.46
N GLY A 106 -22.12 -13.50 6.20
CA GLY A 106 -22.68 -12.31 5.54
C GLY A 106 -22.07 -10.99 6.01
N ARG A 107 -21.02 -11.03 6.86
CA ARG A 107 -20.35 -9.86 7.44
C ARG A 107 -19.05 -9.52 6.69
N GLY A 108 -18.95 -9.84 5.40
CA GLY A 108 -17.74 -9.62 4.59
C GLY A 108 -17.33 -8.14 4.49
N SER A 109 -18.30 -7.23 4.34
CA SER A 109 -18.06 -5.79 4.34
C SER A 109 -17.52 -5.27 5.68
N ALA A 110 -18.04 -5.80 6.80
CA ALA A 110 -17.53 -5.48 8.13
C ALA A 110 -16.11 -6.01 8.34
N ALA A 111 -15.81 -7.23 7.87
CA ALA A 111 -14.46 -7.79 7.92
C ALA A 111 -13.45 -6.95 7.12
N LEU A 112 -13.85 -6.48 5.93
CA LEU A 112 -13.05 -5.57 5.12
C LEU A 112 -12.82 -4.23 5.80
N ALA A 113 -13.86 -3.65 6.41
CA ALA A 113 -13.75 -2.38 7.13
C ALA A 113 -12.82 -2.47 8.34
N ILE A 114 -12.95 -3.53 9.16
CA ILE A 114 -12.11 -3.74 10.34
C ILE A 114 -10.64 -3.91 9.91
N SER A 115 -10.38 -4.73 8.88
CA SER A 115 -9.03 -4.90 8.34
C SER A 115 -8.46 -3.59 7.78
N GLY A 116 -9.28 -2.82 7.05
CA GLY A 116 -8.90 -1.52 6.49
C GLY A 116 -8.50 -0.51 7.56
N ILE A 117 -9.35 -0.35 8.59
CA ILE A 117 -9.11 0.59 9.69
C ILE A 117 -7.89 0.17 10.51
N GLY A 118 -7.78 -1.12 10.84
CA GLY A 118 -6.63 -1.65 11.58
C GLY A 118 -5.31 -1.39 10.86
N SER A 119 -5.25 -1.65 9.55
CA SER A 119 -4.07 -1.34 8.75
C SER A 119 -3.80 0.15 8.63
N PHE A 120 -4.82 0.99 8.52
CA PHE A 120 -4.65 2.43 8.42
C PHE A 120 -4.01 3.02 9.67
N VAL A 121 -4.51 2.64 10.86
CA VAL A 121 -3.95 3.09 12.15
C VAL A 121 -2.53 2.58 12.33
N GLY A 122 -2.32 1.28 12.10
CA GLY A 122 -0.99 0.65 12.23
C GLY A 122 0.05 1.23 11.27
N ALA A 123 -0.31 1.43 10.00
CA ALA A 123 0.57 2.03 9.00
C ALA A 123 0.88 3.50 9.35
N THR A 124 -0.12 4.29 9.75
CA THR A 124 0.08 5.70 10.12
C THR A 124 1.03 5.83 11.30
N LEU A 125 0.82 5.05 12.37
CA LEU A 125 1.72 5.03 13.53
C LEU A 125 3.13 4.57 13.13
N SER A 126 3.25 3.55 12.29
CA SER A 126 4.55 3.04 11.83
C SER A 126 5.31 4.08 10.99
N VAL A 127 4.63 4.79 10.10
CA VAL A 127 5.23 5.86 9.27
C VAL A 127 5.71 7.01 10.16
N ILE A 128 4.90 7.44 11.12
CA ILE A 128 5.28 8.50 12.07
C ILE A 128 6.50 8.05 12.89
N ALA A 129 6.45 6.86 13.49
CA ALA A 129 7.55 6.31 14.27
C ALA A 129 8.84 6.20 13.44
N MET A 130 8.77 5.64 12.23
CA MET A 130 9.93 5.52 11.33
C MET A 130 10.50 6.88 10.94
N THR A 131 9.66 7.88 10.69
CA THR A 131 10.11 9.23 10.34
C THR A 131 10.99 9.83 11.44
N PHE A 132 10.63 9.67 12.72
CA PHE A 132 11.39 10.22 13.84
C PHE A 132 12.56 9.33 14.28
N LEU A 133 12.41 8.00 14.21
CA LEU A 133 13.48 7.05 14.55
C LEU A 133 14.54 6.92 13.45
N SER A 134 14.25 7.28 12.20
CA SER A 134 15.20 7.13 11.09
C SER A 134 16.50 7.91 11.31
N VAL A 135 16.43 9.15 11.81
CA VAL A 135 17.63 9.97 12.06
C VAL A 135 18.56 9.41 13.14
N PRO A 136 18.08 9.01 14.34
CA PRO A 136 18.94 8.38 15.34
C PRO A 136 19.46 7.01 14.89
N LEU A 137 18.65 6.20 14.19
CA LEU A 137 19.10 4.91 13.65
C LEU A 137 20.19 5.06 12.57
N ALA A 138 20.09 6.06 11.70
CA ALA A 138 21.07 6.29 10.63
C ALA A 138 22.41 6.87 11.13
N LYS A 139 22.45 7.36 12.37
CA LYS A 139 23.66 7.86 13.03
C LYS A 139 24.36 6.81 13.89
N LEU A 140 23.75 5.63 14.07
CA LEU A 140 24.33 4.48 14.75
C LEU A 140 25.24 3.71 13.79
#